data_AF-A0A2T5XYA6-F1
#
_entry.id   AF-A0A2T5XYA6-F1
#
_cell.length_a   1.000
_cell.length_b   1.000
_cell.length_c   1.000
_cell.angle_alpha   90.00
_cell.angle_beta   90.00
_cell.angle_gamma   90.00
#
_symmetry.space_group_name_H-M   'P 1'
#
loop_
_entity.id
_entity.type
_entity.pdbx_description
1 polymer ?
#
loop_
_entity_poly.entity_id
_entity_poly.type
_entity_poly.pdbx_seq_one_letter_code
_entity_poly.pdbx_strand_id
1 'polypeptide(L)' 'MAREIQPTPVLEGQEALDFLNKLDNYKDYLKEKGIVLDREKIQESARFLKSIFKESSK' A
#
# COMPACT_ATOMS: atom_id res chain seq x y z
N MET A 1 21.93 -24.39 11.39
CA MET A 1 22.37 -24.36 9.98
C MET A 1 22.02 -22.98 9.42
N ALA A 2 22.95 -22.27 8.79
CA ALA A 2 22.66 -20.99 8.15
C ALA A 2 21.78 -21.25 6.91
N ARG A 3 20.73 -20.45 6.72
CA ARG A 3 19.90 -20.51 5.52
C ARG A 3 20.66 -19.84 4.37
N GLU A 4 20.64 -20.44 3.19
CA GLU A 4 21.14 -19.79 1.97
C GLU A 4 20.37 -18.48 1.74
N ILE A 5 21.11 -17.39 1.56
CA ILE A 5 20.56 -16.09 1.19
C ILE A 5 20.43 -16.10 -0.32
N GLN A 6 19.20 -16.06 -0.83
CA GLN A 6 18.97 -15.86 -2.26
C GLN A 6 19.37 -14.44 -2.66
N PRO A 7 19.93 -14.26 -3.88
CA PRO A 7 20.23 -12.92 -4.38
C PRO A 7 18.95 -12.09 -4.46
N THR A 8 19.06 -10.79 -4.21
CA THR A 8 17.93 -9.88 -4.39
C THR A 8 17.54 -9.89 -5.88
N PRO A 9 16.28 -10.19 -6.22
CA PRO A 9 15.84 -10.15 -7.61
C PRO A 9 15.97 -8.72 -8.14
N VAL A 10 16.57 -8.59 -9.33
CA VAL A 10 16.76 -7.32 -10.04
C VAL A 10 15.77 -7.30 -11.20
N LEU A 11 15.06 -6.19 -11.36
CA LEU A 11 14.20 -5.98 -12.53
C LEU A 11 15.06 -5.54 -13.70
N GLU A 12 15.02 -6.28 -14.80
CA GLU A 12 15.80 -5.98 -16.00
C GLU A 12 14.91 -5.95 -17.25
N GLY A 13 15.32 -5.15 -18.24
CA GLY A 13 14.64 -5.07 -19.54
C GLY A 13 13.16 -4.68 -19.43
N GLN A 14 12.28 -5.52 -20.00
CA GLN A 14 10.85 -5.25 -20.06
C GLN A 14 10.19 -5.21 -18.66
N GLU A 15 10.65 -6.02 -17.71
CA GLU A 15 10.10 -6.04 -16.36
C GLU A 15 10.30 -4.70 -15.63
N ALA A 16 11.46 -4.07 -15.85
CA ALA A 16 11.75 -2.74 -15.31
C ALA A 16 10.84 -1.67 -15.93
N LEU A 17 10.62 -1.71 -17.24
CA LEU A 17 9.74 -0.78 -17.94
C LEU A 17 8.28 -0.94 -17.47
N ASP A 18 7.82 -2.18 -17.33
CA ASP A 18 6.46 -2.47 -16.85
C ASP A 18 6.26 -2.01 -15.41
N PHE A 19 7.29 -2.14 -14.57
CA PHE A 19 7.27 -1.63 -13.21
C PHE A 19 7.17 -0.10 -13.17
N LEU A 20 7.95 0.60 -14.00
CA LEU A 20 7.89 2.06 -14.11
C LEU A 20 6.51 2.53 -14.59
N ASN A 21 5.95 1.90 -15.61
CA ASN A 21 4.59 2.19 -16.09
C ASN A 21 3.52 1.98 -15.02
N LYS A 22 3.68 0.96 -14.14
CA LYS A 22 2.79 0.76 -12.99
C LYS A 22 2.93 1.87 -11.95
N LEU A 23 4.14 2.37 -11.72
CA LEU A 23 4.36 3.49 -10.79
C LEU A 23 3.72 4.78 -11.30
N ASP A 24 3.83 5.07 -12.60
CA ASP A 24 3.24 6.27 -13.19
C ASP A 24 1.72 6.30 -13.05
N ASN A 25 1.08 5.13 -13.22
CA ASN A 25 -0.37 4.97 -13.08
C ASN A 25 -0.84 4.60 -11.67
N TYR A 26 0.06 4.59 -10.68
CA TYR A 26 -0.24 4.06 -9.34
C TYR A 26 -1.36 4.84 -8.65
N LYS A 27 -1.41 6.15 -8.83
CA LYS A 27 -2.48 6.99 -8.25
C LYS A 27 -3.86 6.61 -8.77
N ASP A 28 -3.99 6.30 -10.05
CA ASP A 28 -5.27 5.95 -10.65
C ASP A 28 -5.69 4.53 -10.28
N TYR A 29 -4.74 3.60 -10.21
CA TYR A 29 -4.97 2.28 -9.62
C TYR A 29 -5.55 2.37 -8.19
N LEU A 30 -4.99 3.24 -7.34
CA LEU A 30 -5.50 3.42 -5.98
C LEU A 30 -6.92 3.99 -5.97
N LYS A 31 -7.22 4.96 -6.83
CA LYS A 31 -8.58 5.51 -6.97
C LYS A 31 -9.59 4.43 -7.42
N GLU A 32 -9.24 3.59 -8.39
CA GLU A 32 -10.08 2.47 -8.84
C GLU A 32 -10.37 1.49 -7.70
N LYS A 33 -9.42 1.30 -6.78
CA LYS A 33 -9.58 0.49 -5.57
C LYS A 33 -10.31 1.21 -4.43
N GLY A 34 -10.76 2.44 -4.64
CA GLY A 34 -11.40 3.27 -3.61
C GLY A 34 -10.44 3.74 -2.52
N ILE A 35 -9.13 3.61 -2.73
CA ILE A 35 -8.09 4.05 -1.80
C ILE A 35 -7.80 5.52 -2.07
N VAL A 36 -8.05 6.35 -1.06
CA VAL A 36 -7.79 7.79 -1.14
C VAL A 36 -6.49 8.11 -0.43
N LEU A 37 -5.49 8.59 -1.18
CA LEU A 37 -4.22 9.11 -0.64
C LEU A 37 -4.35 10.55 -0.14
N ASP A 38 -5.41 10.84 0.61
CA ASP A 38 -5.61 12.12 1.26
C ASP A 38 -5.39 11.94 2.75
N ARG A 39 -4.37 12.63 3.27
CA ARG A 39 -3.96 12.51 4.68
C ARG A 39 -5.10 12.84 5.63
N GLU A 40 -5.96 13.81 5.31
CA GLU A 40 -7.06 14.22 6.18
C GLU A 40 -8.13 13.14 6.24
N LYS A 41 -8.55 12.61 5.08
CA LYS A 41 -9.52 11.51 5.00
C LYS A 41 -9.02 10.22 5.68
N ILE A 42 -7.74 9.93 5.56
CA ILE A 42 -7.11 8.79 6.26
C ILE A 42 -7.20 8.99 7.78
N GLN A 43 -6.90 10.20 8.27
CA GLN A 43 -6.99 10.50 9.70
C GLN A 43 -8.43 10.45 10.23
N GLU A 44 -9.38 10.98 9.47
CA GLU A 44 -10.81 10.91 9.80
C GLU A 44 -11.28 9.45 9.90
N SER A 45 -10.97 8.65 8.87
CA SER A 45 -11.30 7.23 8.83
C SER A 45 -10.68 6.47 10.01
N ALA A 46 -9.41 6.75 10.34
CA ALA A 46 -8.73 6.14 11.47
C ALA A 46 -9.37 6.52 12.82
N ARG A 47 -9.83 7.78 12.98
CA ARG A 47 -10.54 8.23 14.19
C ARG A 47 -11.88 7.52 14.34
N PHE A 48 -12.65 7.41 13.25
CA PHE A 48 -13.93 6.69 13.23
C PHE A 48 -13.78 5.21 13.58
N LEU A 49 -12.81 4.52 12.98
CA LEU A 49 -12.52 3.13 13.35
C LEU A 49 -12.16 3.01 14.83
N LYS A 50 -11.30 3.90 15.33
CA LYS A 50 -10.90 3.91 16.75
C LYS A 50 -12.07 4.17 17.70
N SER A 51 -13.09 4.93 17.31
CA SER A 51 -14.28 5.12 18.15
C SER A 51 -15.14 3.86 18.24
N ILE A 52 -15.27 3.09 17.14
CA ILE A 52 -16.02 1.81 17.15
C ILE A 52 -15.42 0.82 18.16
N PHE A 53 -14.10 0.69 18.19
CA PHE A 53 -13.42 -0.26 19.09
C PHE A 53 -13.31 0.20 20.56
N LYS A 54 -13.66 1.45 20.87
CA LYS A 54 -13.55 1.98 22.25
C LYS A 54 -14.75 1.65 23.14
N GLU A 55 -15.90 1.29 22.56
CA GLU A 55 -17.15 1.12 23.34
C GLU A 55 -17.35 -0.28 23.94
N SER A 56 -16.51 -1.28 23.64
CA SER A 56 -16.66 -2.65 24.15
C SER A 56 -15.79 -3.00 25.36
N SER A 57 -15.21 -2.02 26.05
CA SER A 57 -14.47 -2.24 27.31
C SER A 57 -15.23 -1.59 28.47
N LYS A 58 -16.31 -2.24 28.90
CA LYS A 58 -16.92 -2.05 30.22
C LYS A 58 -17.49 -3.37 30.70
#